data_AF-A0A162JHJ8-F1
#
_entry.id   AF-A0A162JHJ8-F1
#
_cell.length_a   1.000
_cell.length_b   1.000
_cell.length_c   1.000
_cell.angle_alpha   90.00
_cell.angle_beta   90.00
_cell.angle_gamma   90.00
#
_symmetry.space_group_name_H-M   'P 1'
#
loop_
_entity.id
_entity.type
_entity.pdbx_description
1 polymer ?
#
loop_
_entity_poly.entity_id
_entity_poly.type
_entity_poly.pdbx_seq_one_letter_code
_entity_poly.pdbx_strand_id
1 'polypeptide(L)'
;MSRIKALALFSGGLDSALAIKIVQEQGIEVIALNFVSHFFGGVNEKAEYMAKQLGIPLEYIHFEERHMEIVKAPVYGRGKNMNPCIDCHSLMFRVAGELLEKYGASFLISGEVLGQRPMSQNPQALEKVKKLSGVGDLILRPLSGKLLPPSLAETRGWIRREGLLDINGRGRSRQMELMAQYGLVDYPSPGGGCLLTDPAYSIRLKILEEDGLLEHEYADLFSLIKISRFFRFAKGRYLFVGRDEISNAKIDDIRRERGSNFYIYSFETPGPHMLGFGELTEEEKNFSRKLFSRYSKVKGKEEIKLNVSGIVETLAPISVEAMEEDMKKYQL
;
A
#
# COMPACT_ATOMS: atom_id res chain seq x y z
N MET A 1 -34.21 11.59 18.98
CA MET A 1 -32.76 11.58 19.22
C MET A 1 -32.08 11.32 17.89
N SER A 2 -31.05 12.09 17.53
CA SER A 2 -30.23 11.78 16.36
C SER A 2 -29.63 10.38 16.52
N ARG A 3 -29.67 9.56 15.48
CA ARG A 3 -29.10 8.22 15.50
C ARG A 3 -27.58 8.34 15.67
N ILE A 4 -27.01 7.60 16.62
CA ILE A 4 -25.56 7.63 16.87
C ILE A 4 -24.83 7.07 15.65
N LYS A 5 -23.70 7.70 15.30
CA LYS A 5 -22.89 7.35 14.14
C LYS A 5 -21.44 7.08 14.54
N ALA A 6 -20.80 6.12 13.87
CA ALA A 6 -19.38 5.81 14.02
C ALA A 6 -18.64 5.92 12.68
N LEU A 7 -17.33 6.22 12.74
CA LEU A 7 -16.43 6.12 11.60
C LEU A 7 -15.60 4.84 11.70
N ALA A 8 -15.53 4.07 10.61
CA ALA A 8 -14.82 2.79 10.59
C ALA A 8 -13.54 2.88 9.76
N LEU A 9 -12.40 2.51 10.35
CA LEU A 9 -11.20 2.22 9.57
C LEU A 9 -11.45 0.95 8.76
N PHE A 10 -11.62 1.11 7.44
CA PHE A 10 -12.13 0.07 6.56
C PHE A 10 -11.15 -0.26 5.43
N SER A 11 -10.56 -1.45 5.49
CA SER A 11 -9.64 -1.95 4.47
C SER A 11 -10.34 -2.75 3.35
N GLY A 12 -11.66 -2.92 3.43
CA GLY A 12 -12.41 -3.84 2.57
C GLY A 12 -12.27 -5.31 2.96
N GLY A 13 -11.48 -5.63 3.98
CA GLY A 13 -11.22 -7.00 4.41
C GLY A 13 -12.23 -7.55 5.43
N LEU A 14 -12.08 -8.86 5.68
CA LEU A 14 -12.83 -9.67 6.64
C LEU A 14 -13.04 -8.97 7.99
N ASP A 15 -11.95 -8.64 8.69
CA ASP A 15 -12.04 -8.18 10.08
C ASP A 15 -12.72 -6.79 10.18
N SER A 16 -12.48 -5.88 9.22
CA SER A 16 -13.16 -4.58 9.19
C SER A 16 -14.65 -4.68 8.87
N ALA A 17 -15.05 -5.60 7.98
CA ALA A 17 -16.45 -5.81 7.65
C ALA A 17 -17.24 -6.37 8.85
N LEU A 18 -16.67 -7.35 9.56
CA LEU A 18 -17.28 -7.91 10.76
C LEU A 18 -17.41 -6.89 11.89
N ALA A 19 -16.38 -6.07 12.11
CA ALA A 19 -16.45 -4.99 13.11
C ALA A 19 -17.61 -4.02 12.83
N ILE A 20 -17.84 -3.69 11.54
CA ILE A 20 -18.96 -2.85 11.12
C ILE A 20 -20.30 -3.54 11.39
N LYS A 21 -20.46 -4.81 11.00
CA LYS A 21 -21.70 -5.58 11.23
C LYS A 21 -22.08 -5.63 12.71
N ILE A 22 -21.12 -5.96 13.59
CA ILE A 22 -21.34 -6.05 15.04
C ILE A 22 -21.84 -4.72 15.62
N VAL A 23 -21.38 -3.59 15.07
CA VAL A 23 -21.79 -2.25 15.51
C VAL A 23 -23.15 -1.87 14.92
N GLN A 24 -23.41 -2.19 13.64
CA GLN A 24 -24.72 -1.99 13.00
C GLN A 24 -25.86 -2.76 13.70
N GLU A 25 -25.60 -3.98 14.18
CA GLU A 25 -26.58 -4.78 14.94
C GLU A 25 -27.02 -4.14 16.25
N GLN A 26 -26.24 -3.18 16.74
CA GLN A 26 -26.56 -2.38 17.92
C GLN A 26 -27.29 -1.08 17.57
N GLY A 27 -27.71 -0.91 16.31
CA GLY A 27 -28.50 0.23 15.84
C GLY A 27 -27.69 1.46 15.44
N ILE A 28 -26.37 1.35 15.40
CA ILE A 28 -25.44 2.44 15.10
C ILE A 28 -25.24 2.59 13.59
N GLU A 29 -25.29 3.82 13.08
CA GLU A 29 -24.93 4.13 11.70
C GLU A 29 -23.41 4.14 11.53
N VAL A 30 -22.91 3.65 10.40
CA VAL A 30 -21.47 3.55 10.17
C VAL A 30 -21.11 4.13 8.81
N ILE A 31 -20.08 4.98 8.79
CA ILE A 31 -19.40 5.42 7.57
C ILE A 31 -18.02 4.76 7.52
N ALA A 32 -17.70 4.11 6.42
CA ALA A 32 -16.39 3.51 6.19
C ALA A 32 -15.39 4.54 5.67
N LEU A 33 -14.20 4.56 6.26
CA LEU A 33 -13.05 5.35 5.82
C LEU A 33 -11.97 4.40 5.29
N ASN A 34 -11.67 4.50 4.00
CA ASN A 34 -10.55 3.80 3.37
C ASN A 34 -9.38 4.77 3.20
N PHE A 35 -8.30 4.53 3.92
CA PHE A 35 -7.11 5.37 3.89
C PHE A 35 -6.23 5.07 2.68
N VAL A 36 -5.92 6.12 1.91
CA VAL A 36 -5.15 6.03 0.65
C VAL A 36 -3.74 6.59 0.84
N SER A 37 -2.74 5.75 0.65
CA SER A 37 -1.32 6.13 0.69
C SER A 37 -0.61 5.64 -0.57
N HIS A 38 0.66 6.03 -0.73
CA HIS A 38 1.53 5.47 -1.78
C HIS A 38 1.76 3.95 -1.66
N PHE A 39 1.49 3.36 -0.50
CA PHE A 39 1.86 1.97 -0.19
C PHE A 39 0.66 1.02 0.00
N PHE A 40 -0.55 1.55 0.14
CA PHE A 40 -1.78 0.79 0.32
C PHE A 40 -3.01 1.68 0.16
N GLY A 41 -4.18 1.03 0.04
CA GLY A 41 -5.46 1.69 -0.12
C GLY A 41 -5.71 2.12 -1.57
N GLY A 42 -6.67 3.02 -1.73
CA GLY A 42 -7.12 3.52 -3.02
C GLY A 42 -8.39 2.82 -3.51
N VAL A 43 -8.97 3.40 -4.56
CA VAL A 43 -10.19 2.90 -5.19
C VAL A 43 -9.99 1.44 -5.62
N ASN A 44 -10.89 0.59 -5.17
CA ASN A 44 -10.82 -0.85 -5.40
C ASN A 44 -12.23 -1.43 -5.37
N GLU A 45 -12.63 -2.05 -6.47
CA GLU A 45 -13.93 -2.68 -6.67
C GLU A 45 -14.31 -3.63 -5.52
N LYS A 46 -13.35 -4.35 -4.94
CA LYS A 46 -13.63 -5.26 -3.82
C LYS A 46 -14.04 -4.52 -2.54
N ALA A 47 -13.42 -3.37 -2.26
CA ALA A 47 -13.76 -2.57 -1.08
C ALA A 47 -15.13 -1.90 -1.27
N GLU A 48 -15.41 -1.40 -2.48
CA GLU A 48 -16.71 -0.82 -2.84
C GLU A 48 -17.82 -1.88 -2.80
N TYR A 49 -17.57 -3.07 -3.33
CA TYR A 49 -18.50 -4.20 -3.28
C TYR A 49 -18.80 -4.60 -1.84
N MET A 50 -17.78 -4.71 -0.99
CA MET A 50 -17.98 -5.00 0.44
C MET A 50 -18.79 -3.89 1.14
N ALA A 51 -18.48 -2.62 0.88
CA ALA A 51 -19.27 -1.50 1.44
C ALA A 51 -20.74 -1.55 0.99
N LYS A 52 -20.98 -1.91 -0.28
CA LYS A 52 -22.33 -2.13 -0.82
C LYS A 52 -23.06 -3.28 -0.12
N GLN A 53 -22.39 -4.42 0.10
CA GLN A 53 -22.97 -5.55 0.86
C GLN A 53 -23.31 -5.17 2.30
N LEU A 54 -22.50 -4.31 2.93
CA LEU A 54 -22.73 -3.79 4.28
C LEU A 54 -23.79 -2.68 4.33
N GLY A 55 -24.18 -2.13 3.18
CA GLY A 55 -25.12 -1.01 3.09
C GLY A 55 -24.59 0.28 3.73
N ILE A 56 -23.29 0.56 3.60
CA ILE A 56 -22.63 1.72 4.22
C ILE A 56 -22.03 2.68 3.18
N PRO A 57 -21.96 3.98 3.48
CA PRO A 57 -21.13 4.92 2.72
C PRO A 57 -19.64 4.56 2.86
N LEU A 58 -18.88 4.76 1.78
CA LEU A 58 -17.44 4.55 1.72
C LEU A 58 -16.75 5.84 1.26
N GLU A 59 -15.85 6.33 2.11
CA GLU A 59 -15.07 7.53 1.85
C GLU A 59 -13.59 7.17 1.69
N TYR A 60 -12.95 7.71 0.65
CA TYR A 60 -11.51 7.57 0.43
C TYR A 60 -10.77 8.76 1.03
N ILE A 61 -9.91 8.48 2.00
CA ILE A 61 -9.17 9.49 2.76
C ILE A 61 -7.71 9.49 2.32
N HIS A 62 -7.38 10.44 1.45
CA HIS A 62 -6.02 10.70 0.98
C HIS A 62 -5.19 11.32 2.10
N PHE A 63 -4.10 10.65 2.46
CA PHE A 63 -3.21 11.05 3.54
C PHE A 63 -1.75 10.71 3.23
N GLU A 64 -1.41 10.59 1.94
CA GLU A 64 -0.12 10.17 1.39
C GLU A 64 1.04 10.96 2.02
N GLU A 65 0.96 12.29 2.04
CA GLU A 65 1.99 13.17 2.63
C GLU A 65 2.18 12.91 4.13
N ARG A 66 1.09 12.91 4.90
CA ARG A 66 1.16 12.62 6.36
C ARG A 66 1.68 11.22 6.63
N HIS A 67 1.34 10.27 5.78
CA HIS A 67 1.82 8.89 5.89
C HIS A 67 3.31 8.79 5.55
N MET A 68 3.81 9.55 4.57
CA MET A 68 5.23 9.59 4.26
C MET A 68 6.09 10.03 5.45
N GLU A 69 5.65 11.01 6.23
CA GLU A 69 6.35 11.40 7.47
C GLU A 69 6.49 10.23 8.45
N ILE A 70 5.44 9.43 8.60
CA ILE A 70 5.46 8.24 9.45
C ILE A 70 6.40 7.16 8.90
N VAL A 71 6.42 6.98 7.58
CA VAL A 71 7.32 6.00 6.96
C VAL A 71 8.76 6.43 7.17
N LYS A 72 9.11 7.70 6.92
CA LYS A 72 10.46 8.25 7.10
C LYS A 72 10.96 8.13 8.54
N ALA A 73 10.17 8.60 9.50
CA ALA A 73 10.60 8.73 10.89
C ALA A 73 9.51 8.25 11.88
N PRO A 74 9.26 6.93 11.97
CA PRO A 74 8.27 6.40 12.92
C PRO A 74 8.76 6.55 14.37
N VAL A 75 7.87 6.95 15.27
CA VAL A 75 8.13 7.15 16.71
C VAL A 75 8.48 5.83 17.39
N TYR A 76 7.81 4.74 17.03
CA TYR A 76 8.07 3.40 17.60
C TYR A 76 8.99 2.54 16.74
N GLY A 77 9.62 3.13 15.72
CA GLY A 77 10.54 2.43 14.82
C GLY A 77 9.82 1.53 13.81
N ARG A 78 10.63 0.82 13.02
CA ARG A 78 10.16 -0.14 12.01
C ARG A 78 10.29 -1.58 12.53
N GLY A 79 9.29 -2.41 12.24
CA GLY A 79 9.36 -3.86 12.39
C GLY A 79 10.14 -4.50 11.24
N LYS A 80 9.77 -5.74 10.88
CA LYS A 80 10.36 -6.42 9.71
C LYS A 80 10.14 -5.59 8.43
N ASN A 81 11.16 -5.52 7.57
CA ASN A 81 11.17 -4.73 6.34
C ASN A 81 11.03 -3.23 6.64
N MET A 82 10.10 -2.52 5.98
CA MET A 82 9.87 -1.09 6.24
C MET A 82 8.60 -0.82 7.06
N ASN A 83 8.14 -1.82 7.84
CA ASN A 83 6.83 -1.82 8.50
C ASN A 83 6.74 -0.87 9.71
N PRO A 84 5.99 0.26 9.65
CA PRO A 84 5.78 1.17 10.77
C PRO A 84 4.35 1.06 11.34
N CYS A 85 3.74 -0.14 11.33
CA CYS A 85 2.29 -0.30 11.52
C CYS A 85 1.72 0.33 12.80
N ILE A 86 2.45 0.39 13.91
CA ILE A 86 1.96 1.04 15.14
C ILE A 86 1.69 2.52 14.87
N ASP A 87 2.67 3.21 14.28
CA ASP A 87 2.60 4.61 13.92
C ASP A 87 1.58 4.86 12.80
N CYS A 88 1.51 3.99 11.78
CA CYS A 88 0.51 4.09 10.73
C CYS A 88 -0.92 4.00 11.29
N HIS A 89 -1.17 3.03 12.18
CA HIS A 89 -2.49 2.88 12.83
C HIS A 89 -2.80 4.09 13.71
N SER A 90 -1.82 4.59 14.45
CA SER A 90 -1.96 5.81 15.25
C SER A 90 -2.35 7.01 14.40
N LEU A 91 -1.69 7.19 13.25
CA LEU A 91 -2.00 8.26 12.30
C LEU A 91 -3.41 8.10 11.72
N MET A 92 -3.79 6.90 11.27
CA MET A 92 -5.13 6.66 10.73
C MET A 92 -6.23 6.99 11.75
N PHE A 93 -6.05 6.57 13.01
CA PHE A 93 -7.01 6.93 14.07
C PHE A 93 -7.04 8.43 14.35
N ARG A 94 -5.87 9.10 14.37
CA ARG A 94 -5.80 10.55 14.55
C ARG A 94 -6.58 11.27 13.45
N VAL A 95 -6.33 10.95 12.19
CA VAL A 95 -7.03 11.53 11.04
C VAL A 95 -8.52 11.21 11.09
N ALA A 96 -8.91 9.98 11.43
CA ALA A 96 -10.33 9.63 11.59
C ALA A 96 -10.99 10.43 12.73
N GLY A 97 -10.26 10.69 13.82
CA GLY A 97 -10.69 11.54 14.92
C GLY A 97 -10.95 12.98 14.50
N GLU A 98 -10.07 13.55 13.68
CA GLU A 98 -10.24 14.89 13.08
C GLU A 98 -11.50 14.98 12.21
N LEU A 99 -11.99 13.85 11.69
CA LEU A 99 -13.18 13.78 10.83
C LEU A 99 -14.50 13.53 11.58
N LEU A 100 -14.47 13.26 12.89
CA LEU A 100 -15.67 12.96 13.67
C LEU A 100 -16.72 14.09 13.59
N GLU A 101 -16.29 15.34 13.78
CA GLU A 101 -17.17 16.50 13.73
C GLU A 101 -17.77 16.68 12.33
N LYS A 102 -16.93 16.61 11.28
CA LYS A 102 -17.34 16.72 9.87
C LYS A 102 -18.49 15.77 9.52
N TYR A 103 -18.42 14.52 10.00
CA TYR A 103 -19.42 13.50 9.70
C TYR A 103 -20.53 13.38 10.75
N GLY A 104 -20.49 14.18 11.82
CA GLY A 104 -21.41 14.07 12.96
C GLY A 104 -21.34 12.70 13.64
N ALA A 105 -20.14 12.11 13.71
CA ALA A 105 -19.89 10.82 14.34
C ALA A 105 -19.37 10.97 15.77
N SER A 106 -19.65 9.97 16.60
CA SER A 106 -19.37 10.02 18.04
C SER A 106 -18.17 9.20 18.48
N PHE A 107 -17.75 8.18 17.70
CA PHE A 107 -16.62 7.31 18.02
C PHE A 107 -16.06 6.61 16.78
N LEU A 108 -14.92 5.94 16.96
CA LEU A 108 -14.16 5.26 15.91
C LEU A 108 -14.24 3.75 16.10
N ILE A 109 -14.31 3.00 15.00
CA ILE A 109 -14.25 1.54 15.02
C ILE A 109 -13.14 1.02 14.11
N SER A 110 -12.59 -0.13 14.50
CA SER A 110 -11.58 -0.83 13.71
C SER A 110 -11.75 -2.34 13.82
N GLY A 111 -11.37 -3.04 12.75
CA GLY A 111 -11.27 -4.51 12.71
C GLY A 111 -10.02 -5.06 13.39
N GLU A 112 -9.31 -4.30 14.22
CA GLU A 112 -8.15 -4.83 14.96
C GLU A 112 -8.57 -5.93 15.94
N VAL A 113 -7.93 -7.10 15.83
CA VAL A 113 -8.12 -8.24 16.73
C VAL A 113 -6.90 -8.41 17.63
N LEU A 114 -7.11 -8.45 18.94
CA LEU A 114 -6.06 -8.63 19.94
C LEU A 114 -5.25 -9.91 19.68
N GLY A 115 -3.93 -9.79 19.53
CA GLY A 115 -3.01 -10.89 19.27
C GLY A 115 -2.99 -11.42 17.84
N GLN A 116 -3.75 -10.85 16.90
CA GLN A 116 -3.82 -11.37 15.53
C GLN A 116 -2.61 -10.96 14.68
N ARG A 117 -2.02 -9.78 14.91
CA ARG A 117 -0.79 -9.32 14.25
C ARG A 117 0.33 -9.06 15.28
N PRO A 118 1.50 -9.72 15.16
CA PRO A 118 2.59 -9.58 16.13
C PRO A 118 3.10 -8.15 16.32
N MET A 119 3.18 -7.35 15.25
CA MET A 119 3.71 -5.98 15.31
C MET A 119 2.71 -4.96 15.86
N SER A 120 1.45 -5.00 15.39
CA SER A 120 0.50 -3.89 15.60
C SER A 120 -0.69 -4.21 16.48
N GLN A 121 -0.95 -5.48 16.80
CA GLN A 121 -2.17 -5.88 17.51
C GLN A 121 -1.90 -6.71 18.77
N ASN A 122 -0.67 -6.71 19.29
CA ASN A 122 -0.40 -7.17 20.66
C ASN A 122 -0.87 -6.11 21.70
N PRO A 123 -1.05 -6.46 22.99
CA PRO A 123 -1.55 -5.52 24.00
C PRO A 123 -0.75 -4.21 24.07
N GLN A 124 0.58 -4.29 24.04
CA GLN A 124 1.46 -3.12 24.12
C GLN A 124 1.33 -2.23 22.86
N ALA A 125 1.18 -2.83 21.69
CA ALA A 125 0.99 -2.11 20.43
C ALA A 125 -0.36 -1.37 20.41
N LEU A 126 -1.45 -2.01 20.85
CA LEU A 126 -2.75 -1.35 20.93
C LEU A 126 -2.73 -0.15 21.89
N GLU A 127 -2.03 -0.27 23.01
CA GLU A 127 -1.87 0.84 23.96
C GLU A 127 -1.02 1.98 23.38
N LYS A 128 0.09 1.65 22.71
CA LYS A 128 0.88 2.64 21.95
C LYS A 128 0.04 3.37 20.92
N VAL A 129 -0.82 2.65 20.18
CA VAL A 129 -1.74 3.25 19.20
C VAL A 129 -2.72 4.21 19.88
N LYS A 130 -3.34 3.81 21.00
CA LYS A 130 -4.24 4.68 21.77
C LYS A 130 -3.53 5.96 22.20
N LYS A 131 -2.35 5.85 22.81
CA LYS A 131 -1.57 7.00 23.30
C LYS A 131 -1.13 7.93 22.16
N LEU A 132 -0.55 7.37 21.09
CA LEU A 132 0.01 8.16 20.01
C LEU A 132 -1.07 8.79 19.13
N SER A 133 -2.23 8.13 18.94
CA SER A 133 -3.32 8.69 18.13
C SER A 133 -3.94 9.94 18.74
N GLY A 134 -3.90 10.11 20.07
CA GLY A 134 -4.56 11.22 20.78
C GLY A 134 -6.08 11.06 20.91
N VAL A 135 -6.66 9.97 20.39
CA VAL A 135 -8.11 9.70 20.40
C VAL A 135 -8.43 8.33 21.00
N GLY A 136 -7.54 7.79 21.82
CA GLY A 136 -7.59 6.41 22.30
C GLY A 136 -8.91 5.97 22.94
N ASP A 137 -9.56 6.84 23.70
CA ASP A 137 -10.83 6.53 24.38
C ASP A 137 -12.02 6.41 23.42
N LEU A 138 -11.92 7.04 22.25
CA LEU A 138 -12.93 6.99 21.18
C LEU A 138 -12.82 5.72 20.34
N ILE A 139 -11.78 4.91 20.51
CA ILE A 139 -11.54 3.73 19.69
C ILE A 139 -12.24 2.50 20.29
N LEU A 140 -13.20 1.96 19.56
CA LEU A 140 -13.81 0.65 19.82
C LEU A 140 -13.21 -0.40 18.88
N ARG A 141 -12.91 -1.59 19.41
CA ARG A 141 -12.44 -2.76 18.65
C ARG A 141 -13.43 -3.91 18.82
N PRO A 142 -14.51 -3.97 18.02
CA PRO A 142 -15.66 -4.82 18.32
C PRO A 142 -15.33 -6.31 18.41
N LEU A 143 -14.36 -6.79 17.64
CA LEU A 143 -13.96 -8.20 17.59
C LEU A 143 -13.24 -8.67 18.87
N SER A 144 -12.60 -7.76 19.62
CA SER A 144 -11.89 -8.07 20.86
C SER A 144 -12.40 -7.27 22.06
N GLY A 145 -13.54 -6.57 21.93
CA GLY A 145 -14.02 -5.60 22.91
C GLY A 145 -14.20 -6.18 24.31
N LYS A 146 -14.62 -7.44 24.43
CA LYS A 146 -14.77 -8.12 25.74
C LYS A 146 -13.45 -8.33 26.47
N LEU A 147 -12.33 -8.36 25.75
CA LEU A 147 -10.98 -8.59 26.27
C LEU A 147 -10.22 -7.29 26.55
N LEU A 148 -10.78 -6.14 26.18
CA LEU A 148 -10.15 -4.83 26.30
C LEU A 148 -10.87 -3.98 27.35
N PRO A 149 -10.20 -2.98 27.94
CA PRO A 149 -10.87 -1.99 28.77
C PRO A 149 -12.02 -1.31 28.01
N PRO A 150 -13.14 -0.97 28.69
CA PRO A 150 -14.26 -0.31 28.04
C PRO A 150 -13.87 0.98 27.32
N SER A 151 -14.38 1.14 26.10
CA SER A 151 -14.27 2.39 25.33
C SER A 151 -15.26 3.45 25.82
N LEU A 152 -15.13 4.69 25.32
CA LEU A 152 -16.10 5.74 25.58
C LEU A 152 -17.50 5.37 25.06
N ALA A 153 -17.58 4.66 23.93
CA ALA A 153 -18.86 4.21 23.36
C ALA A 153 -19.61 3.24 24.30
N GLU A 154 -18.88 2.39 25.01
CA GLU A 154 -19.46 1.49 26.02
C GLU A 154 -19.89 2.27 27.26
N THR A 155 -19.01 3.11 27.81
CA THR A 155 -19.28 3.85 29.05
C THR A 155 -20.38 4.91 28.91
N ARG A 156 -20.59 5.44 27.69
CA ARG A 156 -21.71 6.32 27.34
C ARG A 156 -23.03 5.57 27.07
N GLY A 157 -23.00 4.24 27.05
CA GLY A 157 -24.16 3.40 26.77
C GLY A 157 -24.59 3.39 25.30
N TRP A 158 -23.75 3.85 24.37
CA TRP A 158 -24.03 3.77 22.94
C TRP A 158 -23.86 2.35 22.41
N ILE A 159 -22.95 1.58 23.01
CA ILE A 159 -22.65 0.20 22.67
C ILE A 159 -22.83 -0.66 23.91
N ARG A 160 -23.57 -1.77 23.76
CA ARG A 160 -23.71 -2.80 24.79
C ARG A 160 -22.55 -3.78 24.70
N ARG A 161 -21.79 -3.90 25.79
CA ARG A 161 -20.59 -4.75 25.84
C ARG A 161 -20.89 -6.22 25.55
N GLU A 162 -22.09 -6.68 25.88
CA GLU A 162 -22.57 -8.05 25.65
C GLU A 162 -22.61 -8.40 24.16
N GLY A 163 -22.88 -7.40 23.31
CA GLY A 163 -22.89 -7.53 21.85
C GLY A 163 -21.50 -7.51 21.19
N LEU A 164 -20.43 -7.25 21.96
CA LEU A 164 -19.05 -7.31 21.46
C LEU A 164 -18.51 -8.75 21.54
N LEU A 165 -17.37 -8.99 20.90
CA LEU A 165 -16.74 -10.31 20.88
C LEU A 165 -15.45 -10.35 21.70
N ASP A 166 -14.98 -11.58 21.90
CA ASP A 166 -13.78 -11.99 22.63
C ASP A 166 -12.79 -12.73 21.72
N ILE A 167 -12.77 -12.40 20.43
CA ILE A 167 -11.81 -12.98 19.48
C ILE A 167 -10.41 -12.49 19.83
N ASN A 168 -9.48 -13.44 19.89
CA ASN A 168 -8.06 -13.16 20.07
C ASN A 168 -7.20 -14.14 19.28
N GLY A 169 -5.94 -13.74 19.07
CA GLY A 169 -4.93 -14.55 18.40
C GLY A 169 -5.09 -14.57 16.89
N ARG A 170 -4.35 -15.47 16.24
CA ARG A 170 -4.20 -15.52 14.78
C ARG A 170 -5.25 -16.37 14.07
N GLY A 171 -6.04 -17.13 14.83
CA GLY A 171 -7.12 -17.96 14.28
C GLY A 171 -8.16 -17.10 13.54
N ARG A 172 -8.75 -17.67 12.48
CA ARG A 172 -9.78 -17.00 11.67
C ARG A 172 -11.09 -17.76 11.54
N SER A 173 -11.20 -18.95 12.13
CA SER A 173 -12.37 -19.82 11.98
C SER A 173 -13.66 -19.10 12.38
N ARG A 174 -13.66 -18.45 13.55
CA ARG A 174 -14.83 -17.72 14.06
C ARG A 174 -15.20 -16.52 13.18
N GLN A 175 -14.21 -15.79 12.65
CA GLN A 175 -14.48 -14.72 11.69
C GLN A 175 -15.12 -15.25 10.40
N MET A 176 -14.64 -16.38 9.88
CA MET A 176 -15.21 -17.00 8.68
C MET A 176 -16.65 -17.48 8.91
N GLU A 177 -16.92 -18.08 10.08
CA GLU A 177 -18.28 -18.48 10.50
C GLU A 177 -19.21 -17.27 10.55
N LEU A 178 -18.77 -16.16 11.17
CA LEU A 178 -19.55 -14.92 11.24
C LEU A 178 -19.83 -14.32 9.86
N MET A 179 -18.87 -14.35 8.92
CA MET A 179 -19.13 -13.87 7.56
C MET A 179 -20.23 -14.67 6.88
N ALA A 180 -20.21 -15.99 7.02
CA ALA A 180 -21.23 -16.86 6.48
C ALA A 180 -22.60 -16.59 7.13
N GLN A 181 -22.64 -16.39 8.45
CA GLN A 181 -23.86 -16.01 9.16
C GLN A 181 -24.44 -14.67 8.69
N TYR A 182 -23.57 -13.69 8.39
CA TYR A 182 -23.98 -12.39 7.85
C TYR A 182 -24.25 -12.40 6.35
N GLY A 183 -24.07 -13.54 5.66
CA GLY A 183 -24.26 -13.65 4.21
C GLY A 183 -23.28 -12.81 3.40
N LEU A 184 -22.11 -12.48 3.96
CA LEU A 184 -21.08 -11.69 3.28
C LEU A 184 -20.22 -12.62 2.41
N VAL A 185 -20.29 -12.43 1.10
CA VAL A 185 -19.59 -13.23 0.07
C VAL A 185 -18.56 -12.38 -0.69
N ASP A 186 -17.68 -13.02 -1.45
CA ASP A 186 -16.69 -12.37 -2.33
C ASP A 186 -15.84 -11.26 -1.68
N TYR A 187 -15.50 -11.46 -0.40
CA TYR A 187 -14.56 -10.60 0.29
C TYR A 187 -13.13 -10.87 -0.20
N PRO A 188 -12.23 -9.86 -0.14
CA PRO A 188 -10.83 -10.08 -0.46
C PRO A 188 -10.27 -11.22 0.38
N SER A 189 -9.64 -12.20 -0.28
CA SER A 189 -8.79 -13.14 0.43
C SER A 189 -7.73 -12.35 1.21
N PRO A 190 -7.24 -12.87 2.36
CA PRO A 190 -6.16 -12.24 3.10
C PRO A 190 -4.84 -12.35 2.32
N GLY A 191 -4.73 -11.61 1.22
CA GLY A 191 -3.61 -11.58 0.30
C GLY A 191 -3.52 -10.20 -0.31
N GLY A 192 -2.44 -9.48 0.00
CA GLY A 192 -2.24 -8.08 -0.36
C GLY A 192 -2.02 -7.20 0.87
N GLY A 193 -1.04 -7.56 1.70
CA GLY A 193 -0.60 -6.70 2.79
C GLY A 193 -0.04 -5.37 2.27
N CYS A 194 0.23 -4.44 3.18
CA CYS A 194 0.89 -3.18 2.86
C CYS A 194 2.24 -3.43 2.14
N LEU A 195 2.55 -2.66 1.10
CA LEU A 195 3.80 -2.79 0.32
C LEU A 195 5.06 -2.66 1.19
N LEU A 196 4.99 -1.91 2.29
CA LEU A 196 6.08 -1.77 3.27
C LEU A 196 6.41 -3.08 4.03
N THR A 197 5.54 -4.08 3.91
CA THR A 197 5.75 -5.43 4.46
C THR A 197 6.20 -6.43 3.42
N ASP A 198 6.14 -6.10 2.13
CA ASP A 198 6.65 -6.93 1.05
C ASP A 198 8.19 -6.87 1.01
N PRO A 199 8.91 -8.00 1.12
CA PRO A 199 10.37 -7.99 1.18
C PRO A 199 11.03 -7.37 -0.06
N ALA A 200 10.57 -7.74 -1.26
CA ALA A 200 11.19 -7.31 -2.51
C ALA A 200 10.95 -5.81 -2.77
N TYR A 201 9.74 -5.31 -2.48
CA TYR A 201 9.42 -3.90 -2.55
C TYR A 201 10.20 -3.08 -1.53
N SER A 202 10.28 -3.57 -0.28
CA SER A 202 10.96 -2.87 0.80
C SER A 202 12.47 -2.73 0.57
N ILE A 203 13.12 -3.71 -0.05
CA ILE A 203 14.54 -3.59 -0.45
C ILE A 203 14.73 -2.41 -1.43
N ARG A 204 13.85 -2.31 -2.44
CA ARG A 204 13.90 -1.22 -3.43
C ARG A 204 13.59 0.13 -2.83
N LEU A 205 12.59 0.21 -1.96
CA LEU A 205 12.22 1.46 -1.29
C LEU A 205 13.32 1.93 -0.33
N LYS A 206 14.00 1.01 0.38
CA LYS A 206 15.14 1.34 1.23
C LYS A 206 16.31 1.94 0.44
N ILE A 207 16.52 1.50 -0.80
CA ILE A 207 17.52 2.11 -1.69
C ILE A 207 17.17 3.56 -2.00
N LEU A 208 15.90 3.85 -2.29
CA LEU A 208 15.45 5.23 -2.50
C LEU A 208 15.65 6.07 -1.24
N GLU A 209 15.35 5.50 -0.07
CA GLU A 209 15.61 6.16 1.22
C GLU A 209 17.09 6.49 1.45
N GLU A 210 17.98 5.52 1.25
CA GLU A 210 19.43 5.71 1.40
C GLU A 210 19.99 6.77 0.44
N ASP A 211 19.35 6.93 -0.72
CA ASP A 211 19.70 7.93 -1.71
C ASP A 211 19.03 9.30 -1.46
N GLY A 212 18.19 9.42 -0.43
CA GLY A 212 17.50 10.67 -0.07
C GLY A 212 16.24 10.95 -0.88
N LEU A 213 15.63 9.91 -1.47
CA LEU A 213 14.49 10.00 -2.38
C LEU A 213 13.18 9.44 -1.77
N LEU A 214 13.14 9.22 -0.46
CA LEU A 214 11.92 8.82 0.26
C LEU A 214 11.07 10.05 0.59
N GLU A 215 10.70 10.84 -0.42
CA GLU A 215 9.89 12.06 -0.25
C GLU A 215 8.67 12.06 -1.17
N HIS A 216 7.64 12.83 -0.83
CA HIS A 216 6.39 12.88 -1.60
C HIS A 216 6.61 13.33 -3.06
N GLU A 217 7.56 14.23 -3.30
CA GLU A 217 7.92 14.70 -4.65
C GLU A 217 8.52 13.60 -5.56
N TYR A 218 8.93 12.48 -4.98
CA TYR A 218 9.45 11.30 -5.68
C TYR A 218 8.46 10.11 -5.65
N ALA A 219 7.17 10.38 -5.40
CA ALA A 219 6.14 9.35 -5.30
C ALA A 219 5.99 8.49 -6.56
N ASP A 220 6.28 9.05 -7.73
CA ASP A 220 6.36 8.35 -8.99
C ASP A 220 7.41 7.22 -8.97
N LEU A 221 8.55 7.41 -8.29
CA LEU A 221 9.56 6.37 -8.11
C LEU A 221 9.01 5.19 -7.30
N PHE A 222 8.16 5.45 -6.30
CA PHE A 222 7.52 4.41 -5.49
C PHE A 222 6.58 3.53 -6.34
N SER A 223 5.93 4.14 -7.33
CA SER A 223 5.14 3.44 -8.34
C SER A 223 6.03 2.65 -9.30
N LEU A 224 7.10 3.27 -9.82
CA LEU A 224 8.04 2.64 -10.75
C LEU A 224 8.69 1.38 -10.16
N ILE A 225 9.21 1.43 -8.92
CA ILE A 225 9.82 0.25 -8.28
C ILE A 225 8.81 -0.89 -8.05
N LYS A 226 7.50 -0.58 -7.98
CA LYS A 226 6.44 -1.58 -7.86
C LYS A 226 6.28 -2.34 -9.18
N ILE A 227 6.11 -1.60 -10.28
CA ILE A 227 5.63 -2.13 -11.56
C ILE A 227 6.76 -2.58 -12.51
N SER A 228 7.96 -2.04 -12.34
CA SER A 228 9.08 -2.26 -13.27
C SER A 228 10.16 -3.17 -12.67
N ARG A 229 11.03 -3.73 -13.52
CA ARG A 229 12.33 -4.22 -13.04
C ARG A 229 13.17 -2.98 -12.71
N PHE A 230 13.89 -3.03 -11.60
CA PHE A 230 14.64 -1.90 -11.08
C PHE A 230 16.13 -2.23 -11.07
N PHE A 231 16.91 -1.41 -11.76
CA PHE A 231 18.37 -1.49 -11.81
C PHE A 231 18.94 -0.24 -11.15
N ARG A 232 19.80 -0.43 -10.16
CA ARG A 232 20.51 0.68 -9.49
C ARG A 232 21.92 0.75 -10.06
N PHE A 233 22.23 1.80 -10.81
CA PHE A 233 23.59 2.01 -11.31
C PHE A 233 24.48 2.68 -10.26
N ALA A 234 23.94 3.71 -9.59
CA ALA A 234 24.59 4.36 -8.45
C ALA A 234 23.56 5.15 -7.63
N LYS A 235 24.05 5.92 -6.65
CA LYS A 235 23.23 6.86 -5.88
C LYS A 235 22.46 7.80 -6.81
N GLY A 236 21.14 7.73 -6.76
CA GLY A 236 20.24 8.57 -7.56
C GLY A 236 20.27 8.34 -9.07
N ARG A 237 20.86 7.23 -9.56
CA ARG A 237 20.93 6.88 -10.98
C ARG A 237 20.36 5.49 -11.21
N TYR A 238 19.18 5.45 -11.83
CA TYR A 238 18.39 4.21 -11.93
C TYR A 238 17.87 3.98 -13.34
N LEU A 239 17.58 2.72 -13.64
CA LEU A 239 16.82 2.32 -14.81
C LEU A 239 15.61 1.48 -14.39
N PHE A 240 14.45 1.90 -14.87
CA PHE A 240 13.18 1.22 -14.72
C PHE A 240 12.82 0.54 -16.03
N VAL A 241 12.57 -0.77 -16.00
CA VAL A 241 12.31 -1.58 -17.19
C VAL A 241 10.94 -2.23 -17.10
N GLY A 242 10.06 -1.96 -18.06
CA GLY A 242 8.75 -2.57 -18.16
C GLY A 242 8.78 -4.11 -18.15
N ARG A 243 7.83 -4.72 -17.46
CA ARG A 243 7.63 -6.17 -17.35
C ARG A 243 6.64 -6.72 -18.39
N ASP A 244 5.64 -5.93 -18.70
CA ASP A 244 4.48 -6.22 -19.55
C ASP A 244 3.87 -4.90 -20.09
N GLU A 245 2.83 -5.02 -20.91
CA GLU A 245 2.14 -3.89 -21.53
C GLU A 245 1.57 -2.89 -20.50
N ILE A 246 1.02 -3.38 -19.39
CA ILE A 246 0.45 -2.53 -18.33
C ILE A 246 1.56 -1.70 -17.68
N SER A 247 2.71 -2.31 -17.39
CA SER A 247 3.86 -1.60 -16.84
C SER A 247 4.47 -0.62 -17.85
N ASN A 248 4.48 -0.96 -19.15
CA ASN A 248 4.95 -0.07 -20.21
C ASN A 248 4.09 1.19 -20.28
N ALA A 249 2.76 1.05 -20.30
CA ALA A 249 1.83 2.17 -20.34
C ALA A 249 2.01 3.10 -19.13
N LYS A 250 2.16 2.53 -17.93
CA LYS A 250 2.42 3.33 -16.72
C LYS A 250 3.78 4.02 -16.73
N ILE A 251 4.81 3.40 -17.28
CA ILE A 251 6.11 4.05 -17.46
C ILE A 251 5.98 5.25 -18.42
N ASP A 252 5.21 5.11 -19.50
CA ASP A 252 4.92 6.21 -20.42
C ASP A 252 4.16 7.36 -19.76
N ASP A 253 3.15 7.05 -18.92
CA ASP A 253 2.41 8.05 -18.16
C ASP A 253 3.35 8.86 -17.27
N ILE A 254 4.14 8.17 -16.44
CA ILE A 254 5.10 8.80 -15.52
C ILE A 254 6.15 9.61 -16.28
N ARG A 255 6.66 9.09 -17.41
CA ARG A 255 7.60 9.83 -18.26
C ARG A 255 6.99 11.13 -18.77
N ARG A 256 5.72 11.13 -19.20
CA ARG A 256 5.05 12.34 -19.70
C ARG A 256 4.85 13.38 -18.60
N GLU A 257 4.51 12.94 -17.40
CA GLU A 257 4.25 13.84 -16.26
C GLU A 257 5.54 14.44 -15.69
N ARG A 258 6.57 13.61 -15.46
CA ARG A 258 7.84 14.05 -14.86
C ARG A 258 8.82 14.65 -15.85
N GLY A 259 8.74 14.24 -17.11
CA GLY A 259 9.85 14.35 -18.05
C GLY A 259 10.97 13.36 -17.74
N SER A 260 11.83 13.12 -18.73
CA SER A 260 13.06 12.35 -18.53
C SER A 260 14.08 12.68 -19.62
N ASN A 261 15.36 12.66 -19.23
CA ASN A 261 16.50 12.83 -20.12
C ASN A 261 16.90 11.51 -20.80
N PHE A 262 16.30 10.38 -20.42
CA PHE A 262 16.61 9.08 -21.00
C PHE A 262 15.41 8.13 -21.04
N TYR A 263 14.98 7.80 -22.25
CA TYR A 263 13.87 6.87 -22.48
C TYR A 263 14.18 5.97 -23.68
N ILE A 264 13.91 4.65 -23.56
CA ILE A 264 14.10 3.68 -24.66
C ILE A 264 12.80 2.91 -24.91
N TYR A 265 12.43 2.82 -26.18
CA TYR A 265 11.42 1.89 -26.70
C TYR A 265 11.71 1.52 -28.16
N SER A 266 10.91 0.63 -28.76
CA SER A 266 10.98 0.33 -30.21
C SER A 266 9.57 0.35 -30.81
N PHE A 267 9.46 0.89 -32.03
CA PHE A 267 8.23 0.87 -32.83
C PHE A 267 8.06 -0.42 -33.62
N GLU A 268 9.17 -1.07 -34.00
CA GLU A 268 9.17 -2.21 -34.92
C GLU A 268 9.24 -3.55 -34.16
N THR A 269 9.88 -3.57 -32.99
CA THR A 269 10.11 -4.79 -32.22
C THR A 269 9.44 -4.71 -30.85
N PRO A 270 8.53 -5.65 -30.52
CA PRO A 270 7.95 -5.72 -29.18
C PRO A 270 9.03 -5.84 -28.09
N GLY A 271 8.97 -4.97 -27.09
CA GLY A 271 9.94 -4.89 -26.01
C GLY A 271 9.47 -4.03 -24.85
N PRO A 272 10.29 -3.91 -23.80
CA PRO A 272 9.94 -3.14 -22.62
C PRO A 272 10.08 -1.64 -22.90
N HIS A 273 9.26 -0.81 -22.26
CA HIS A 273 9.54 0.61 -22.17
C HIS A 273 10.51 0.83 -21.01
N MET A 274 11.60 1.56 -21.25
CA MET A 274 12.66 1.78 -20.26
C MET A 274 12.82 3.26 -19.95
N LEU A 275 12.84 3.60 -18.67
CA LEU A 275 12.94 4.98 -18.18
C LEU A 275 14.17 5.12 -17.28
N GLY A 276 15.06 6.04 -17.63
CA GLY A 276 16.18 6.45 -16.79
C GLY A 276 15.76 7.53 -15.79
N PHE A 277 16.32 7.45 -14.58
CA PHE A 277 16.22 8.48 -13.55
C PHE A 277 17.62 8.95 -13.14
N GLY A 278 17.76 10.27 -13.00
CA GLY A 278 19.06 10.92 -12.79
C GLY A 278 19.87 11.04 -14.09
N GLU A 279 21.09 11.58 -13.96
CA GLU A 279 22.01 11.76 -15.08
C GLU A 279 22.81 10.48 -15.34
N LEU A 280 22.32 9.65 -16.27
CA LEU A 280 23.00 8.41 -16.66
C LEU A 280 24.27 8.69 -17.47
N THR A 281 25.33 7.93 -17.20
CA THR A 281 26.56 7.99 -18.00
C THR A 281 26.36 7.32 -19.36
N GLU A 282 27.23 7.60 -20.33
CA GLU A 282 27.18 6.91 -21.62
C GLU A 282 27.35 5.38 -21.50
N GLU A 283 28.12 4.91 -20.50
CA GLU A 283 28.24 3.49 -20.20
C GLU A 283 26.88 2.89 -19.76
N GLU A 284 26.16 3.57 -18.87
CA GLU A 284 24.85 3.15 -18.37
C GLU A 284 23.78 3.21 -19.46
N LYS A 285 23.82 4.24 -20.31
CA LYS A 285 22.94 4.33 -21.49
C LYS A 285 23.23 3.20 -22.46
N ASN A 286 24.50 2.87 -22.72
CA ASN A 286 24.88 1.75 -23.57
C ASN A 286 24.44 0.40 -22.97
N PHE A 287 24.62 0.20 -21.67
CA PHE A 287 24.09 -0.96 -20.96
C PHE A 287 22.57 -1.08 -21.15
N SER A 288 21.84 0.04 -21.03
CA SER A 288 20.38 0.08 -21.18
C SER A 288 19.93 -0.31 -22.60
N ARG A 289 20.66 0.12 -23.64
CA ARG A 289 20.41 -0.29 -25.04
C ARG A 289 20.55 -1.81 -25.21
N LYS A 290 21.64 -2.40 -24.69
CA LYS A 290 21.86 -3.85 -24.73
C LYS A 290 20.78 -4.60 -23.94
N LEU A 291 20.43 -4.09 -22.76
CA LEU A 291 19.37 -4.66 -21.94
C LEU A 291 18.02 -4.65 -22.66
N PHE A 292 17.72 -3.62 -23.45
CA PHE A 292 16.52 -3.60 -24.28
C PHE A 292 16.53 -4.75 -25.27
N SER A 293 17.61 -4.93 -26.02
CA SER A 293 17.73 -6.05 -26.97
C SER A 293 17.51 -7.40 -26.29
N ARG A 294 18.08 -7.59 -25.09
CA ARG A 294 17.92 -8.81 -24.28
C ARG A 294 16.48 -9.08 -23.83
N TYR A 295 15.72 -8.05 -23.46
CA TYR A 295 14.34 -8.19 -22.99
C TYR A 295 13.28 -8.06 -24.07
N SER A 296 13.65 -7.61 -25.26
CA SER A 296 12.78 -7.56 -26.42
C SER A 296 12.51 -8.97 -27.01
N LYS A 297 11.62 -9.03 -28.00
CA LYS A 297 11.27 -10.26 -28.70
C LYS A 297 12.47 -10.95 -29.38
N VAL A 298 13.49 -10.20 -29.79
CA VAL A 298 14.69 -10.74 -30.46
C VAL A 298 15.71 -11.35 -29.48
N LYS A 299 15.55 -11.11 -28.16
CA LYS A 299 16.37 -11.72 -27.09
C LYS A 299 17.88 -11.58 -27.30
N GLY A 300 18.34 -10.47 -27.86
CA GLY A 300 19.75 -10.18 -28.12
C GLY A 300 20.33 -10.79 -29.41
N LYS A 301 19.56 -11.57 -30.17
CA LYS A 301 20.08 -12.40 -31.27
C LYS A 301 20.04 -11.74 -32.65
N GLU A 302 19.24 -10.70 -32.80
CA GLU A 302 19.02 -10.00 -34.07
C GLU A 302 19.31 -8.51 -33.88
N GLU A 303 19.58 -7.83 -34.99
CA GLU A 303 19.68 -6.38 -35.03
C GLU A 303 18.34 -5.76 -34.65
N ILE A 304 18.37 -4.64 -33.93
CA ILE A 304 17.16 -3.95 -33.47
C ILE A 304 17.26 -2.45 -33.63
N LYS A 305 16.18 -1.82 -34.10
CA LYS A 305 16.03 -0.36 -34.10
C LYS A 305 15.35 0.11 -32.82
N LEU A 306 15.99 1.07 -32.15
CA LEU A 306 15.57 1.65 -30.89
C LEU A 306 15.28 3.13 -31.09
N ASN A 307 14.23 3.63 -30.46
CA ASN A 307 14.09 5.06 -30.21
C ASN A 307 14.69 5.34 -28.82
N VAL A 308 15.80 6.09 -28.81
CA VAL A 308 16.49 6.54 -27.61
C VAL A 308 16.27 8.04 -27.48
N SER A 309 15.34 8.43 -26.61
CA SER A 309 15.01 9.83 -26.31
C SER A 309 14.71 10.67 -27.56
N GLY A 310 13.98 10.09 -28.52
CA GLY A 310 13.60 10.72 -29.79
C GLY A 310 14.55 10.42 -30.96
N ILE A 311 15.74 9.89 -30.70
CA ILE A 311 16.72 9.55 -31.73
C ILE A 311 16.59 8.07 -32.11
N VAL A 312 16.44 7.78 -33.40
CA VAL A 312 16.41 6.40 -33.88
C VAL A 312 17.83 5.89 -34.07
N GLU A 313 18.17 4.80 -33.41
CA GLU A 313 19.48 4.15 -33.45
C GLU A 313 19.32 2.66 -33.81
N THR A 314 20.33 2.10 -34.46
CA THR A 314 20.41 0.66 -34.75
C THR A 314 21.42 0.01 -33.82
N LEU A 315 21.03 -1.09 -33.17
CA LEU A 315 21.88 -1.88 -32.30
C LEU A 315 22.08 -3.28 -32.89
N ALA A 316 23.33 -3.66 -33.11
CA ALA A 316 23.71 -4.98 -33.55
C ALA A 316 23.37 -6.07 -32.50
N PRO A 317 23.29 -7.36 -32.87
CA PRO A 317 23.18 -8.46 -31.92
C PRO A 317 24.23 -8.37 -30.80
N ILE A 318 23.84 -8.77 -29.60
CA ILE A 318 24.69 -8.70 -28.40
C ILE A 318 25.06 -10.11 -27.92
N SER A 319 26.16 -10.23 -27.18
CA SER A 319 26.40 -11.46 -26.39
C SER A 319 25.41 -11.51 -25.24
N VAL A 320 24.55 -12.53 -25.24
CA VAL A 320 23.54 -12.73 -24.20
C VAL A 320 24.20 -13.12 -22.89
N GLU A 321 25.25 -13.93 -22.95
CA GLU A 321 26.02 -14.39 -21.80
C GLU A 321 26.70 -13.21 -21.09
N ALA A 322 27.39 -12.35 -21.84
CA ALA A 322 28.02 -11.15 -21.30
C ALA A 322 26.97 -10.19 -20.70
N MET A 323 25.80 -10.05 -21.35
CA MET A 323 24.72 -9.22 -20.83
C MET A 323 24.16 -9.77 -19.50
N GLU A 324 24.03 -11.09 -19.36
CA GLU A 324 23.56 -11.71 -18.12
C GLU A 324 24.56 -11.55 -16.96
N GLU A 325 25.86 -11.54 -17.26
CA GLU A 325 26.90 -11.19 -16.29
C GLU A 325 26.84 -9.71 -15.89
N ASP A 326 26.69 -8.81 -16.86
CA ASP A 326 26.58 -7.37 -16.61
C ASP A 326 25.33 -7.04 -15.78
N MET A 327 24.21 -7.71 -16.01
CA MET A 327 22.97 -7.51 -15.24
C MET A 327 23.18 -7.75 -13.74
N LYS A 328 24.01 -8.73 -13.36
CA LYS A 328 24.27 -9.05 -11.94
C LYS A 328 24.97 -7.90 -11.19
N LYS A 329 25.58 -6.95 -11.89
CA LYS A 329 26.23 -5.78 -11.29
C LYS A 329 25.21 -4.78 -10.72
N TYR A 330 24.02 -4.70 -11.31
CA TYR A 330 23.05 -3.63 -11.05
C TYR A 330 21.66 -4.13 -10.62
N GLN A 331 21.36 -5.41 -10.86
CA GLN A 331 20.12 -6.03 -10.45
C GLN A 331 20.17 -6.39 -8.96
N LEU A 332 19.07 -6.09 -8.26
CA LEU A 332 18.91 -6.34 -6.83
C LEU A 332 18.43 -7.76 -6.50
#